data_AF-A0A483A8A2-F1
#
_entry.id   AF-A0A483A8A2-F1
#
_cell.length_a   1.000
_cell.length_b   1.000
_cell.length_c   1.000
_cell.angle_alpha   90.00
_cell.angle_beta   90.00
_cell.angle_gamma   90.00
#
_symmetry.space_group_name_H-M   'P 1'
#
loop_
_entity.id
_entity.type
_entity.pdbx_description
1 polymer ?
#
loop_
_entity_poly.entity_id
_entity_poly.type
_entity_poly.pdbx_seq_one_letter_code
_entity_poly.pdbx_strand_id
1 'polypeptide(L)'
;MKTIKAVVGVLRNKNQEILIAQRQKTQFMGGFWELPGGKIENNESPEQAISRELKEELGIQVTHLNLHQTMAHQYNDRAVELSIYNIEQYQNTPSGVEGQAISWVKIDALNNYKLLPTMKAFINSITLPNKYWITPSSNHQSDEWMEKFNQKLASDITLIQLRSKVALDSVFIAELYNQCRQRNIKLLLNTVNKSFNETYCDGWHLTTYEMLTLNKRPCTEDKLLGVSTHDLDEALKAQQIGVDFVVISPVQATQTHPNTTPLGWDSAIDVADKLNIPVYFLGGMGAKDLAKTLELGAQGIAGVSAF
;
A
#
# COMPACT_ATOMS: atom_id res chain seq x y z
N MET A 1 -10.63 10.66 25.80
CA MET A 1 -9.42 10.40 25.00
C MET A 1 -9.23 11.58 24.06
N LYS A 2 -8.03 12.19 23.98
CA LYS A 2 -7.81 13.38 23.13
C LYS A 2 -7.49 12.91 21.71
N THR A 3 -8.23 13.42 20.73
CA THR A 3 -7.90 13.24 19.30
C THR A 3 -6.98 14.38 18.86
N ILE A 4 -5.86 14.02 18.24
CA ILE A 4 -4.94 14.93 17.58
C ILE A 4 -5.19 14.79 16.09
N LYS A 5 -5.50 15.89 15.42
CA LYS A 5 -5.59 15.93 13.97
C LYS A 5 -4.30 16.52 13.41
N ALA A 6 -3.76 15.89 12.39
CA ALA A 6 -2.50 16.27 11.76
C ALA A 6 -2.57 16.10 10.24
N VAL A 7 -1.67 16.79 9.55
CA VAL A 7 -1.53 16.75 8.10
C VAL A 7 -0.09 16.53 7.71
N VAL A 8 0.15 15.81 6.62
CA VAL A 8 1.48 15.64 6.02
C VAL A 8 1.42 15.81 4.51
N GLY A 9 2.50 16.35 3.94
CA GLY A 9 2.63 16.66 2.53
C GLY A 9 3.59 15.72 1.82
N VAL A 10 3.17 15.20 0.68
CA VAL A 10 3.97 14.38 -0.22
C VAL A 10 4.42 15.26 -1.38
N LEU A 11 5.70 15.63 -1.36
CA LEU A 11 6.32 16.36 -2.45
C LEU A 11 7.12 15.40 -3.31
N ARG A 12 6.99 15.52 -4.63
CA ARG A 12 7.76 14.74 -5.60
C ARG A 12 8.55 15.66 -6.50
N ASN A 13 9.84 15.37 -6.70
CA ASN A 13 10.64 16.08 -7.68
C ASN A 13 10.54 15.42 -9.08
N LYS A 14 11.24 16.00 -10.07
CA LYS A 14 11.25 15.49 -11.45
C LYS A 14 11.79 14.05 -11.58
N ASN A 15 12.56 13.58 -10.61
CA ASN A 15 13.13 12.24 -10.55
C ASN A 15 12.22 11.23 -9.80
N GLN A 16 10.99 11.62 -9.44
CA GLN A 16 10.06 10.82 -8.61
C GLN A 16 10.57 10.53 -7.20
N GLU A 17 11.52 11.32 -6.70
CA GLU A 17 11.99 11.24 -5.32
C GLU A 17 11.05 12.00 -4.40
N ILE A 18 10.86 11.49 -3.18
CA ILE A 18 9.99 12.06 -2.17
C ILE A 18 10.82 12.90 -1.20
N LEU A 19 10.33 14.08 -0.84
CA LEU A 19 10.97 14.89 0.18
C LEU A 19 10.62 14.37 1.58
N ILE A 20 11.65 14.09 2.37
CA ILE A 20 11.54 13.76 3.80
C ILE A 20 12.32 14.77 4.64
N ALA A 21 11.86 14.99 5.88
CA ALA A 21 12.49 15.86 6.85
C ALA A 21 12.87 15.07 8.11
N GLN A 22 14.00 15.41 8.74
CA GLN A 22 14.44 14.81 9.98
C GLN A 22 13.89 15.56 11.18
N ARG A 23 13.21 14.85 12.06
CA ARG A 23 12.67 15.39 13.31
C ARG A 23 13.78 15.96 14.18
N GLN A 24 13.54 17.16 14.71
CA GLN A 24 14.42 17.79 15.68
C GLN A 24 14.56 16.92 16.94
N LYS A 25 15.71 17.00 17.60
CA LYS A 25 16.04 16.15 18.76
C LYS A 25 15.07 16.30 19.93
N THR A 26 14.43 17.45 20.06
CA THR A 26 13.48 17.79 21.14
C THR A 26 12.07 17.23 20.90
N GLN A 27 11.77 16.78 19.69
CA GLN A 27 10.46 16.24 19.34
C GLN A 27 10.33 14.77 19.78
N PHE A 28 9.09 14.29 19.91
CA PHE A 28 8.81 12.86 20.06
C PHE A 28 9.48 12.10 18.91
N MET A 29 10.23 11.03 19.21
CA MET A 29 11.04 10.29 18.22
C MET A 29 12.01 11.19 17.45
N GLY A 30 12.71 12.11 18.13
CA GLY A 30 13.74 12.96 17.51
C GLY A 30 14.81 12.17 16.74
N GLY A 31 15.24 12.70 15.61
CA GLY A 31 16.20 12.07 14.69
C GLY A 31 15.60 11.05 13.72
N PHE A 32 14.32 10.70 13.86
CA PHE A 32 13.59 9.95 12.84
C PHE A 32 13.24 10.84 11.66
N TRP A 33 13.07 10.24 10.49
CA TRP A 33 12.64 10.92 9.27
C TRP A 33 11.14 10.73 9.04
N GLU A 34 10.50 11.76 8.52
CA GLU A 34 9.07 11.80 8.24
C GLU A 34 8.75 12.64 7.00
N LEU A 35 7.48 12.61 6.59
CA LEU A 35 6.96 13.61 5.66
C LEU A 35 6.79 14.95 6.39
N PRO A 36 7.08 16.08 5.73
CA PRO A 36 6.86 17.41 6.29
C PRO A 36 5.38 17.68 6.54
N GLY A 37 5.07 18.43 7.59
CA GLY A 37 3.71 18.69 8.04
C GLY A 37 3.58 18.75 9.56
N GLY A 38 2.36 18.98 10.05
CA GLY A 38 2.14 19.21 11.47
C GLY A 38 0.69 19.10 11.89
N LYS A 39 0.37 19.70 13.03
CA LYS A 39 -0.96 19.57 13.65
C LYS A 39 -1.92 20.57 13.02
N ILE A 40 -3.19 20.16 12.93
CA ILE A 40 -4.27 21.08 12.59
C ILE A 40 -4.57 21.92 13.84
N GLU A 41 -4.47 23.24 13.69
CA GLU A 41 -4.83 24.24 14.70
C GLU A 41 -6.34 24.49 14.76
N ASN A 42 -6.77 25.23 15.78
CA ASN A 42 -8.18 25.58 15.91
C ASN A 42 -8.59 26.56 14.81
N ASN A 43 -9.69 26.26 14.12
CA ASN A 43 -10.31 27.06 13.05
C ASN A 43 -9.61 27.05 11.68
N GLU A 44 -8.72 26.10 11.40
CA GLU A 44 -8.19 25.88 10.05
C GLU A 44 -8.72 24.58 9.43
N SER A 45 -8.91 24.58 8.11
CA SER A 45 -9.15 23.35 7.35
C SER A 45 -7.84 22.54 7.22
N PRO A 46 -7.91 21.23 6.94
CA PRO A 46 -6.71 20.44 6.69
C PRO A 46 -5.83 21.00 5.54
N GLU A 47 -6.44 21.57 4.49
CA GLU A 47 -5.73 22.20 3.37
C GLU A 47 -5.01 23.48 3.80
N GLN A 48 -5.63 24.27 4.68
CA GLN A 48 -5.01 25.46 5.27
C GLN A 48 -3.84 25.07 6.17
N ALA A 49 -4.03 24.04 7.01
CA ALA A 49 -3.01 23.51 7.89
C ALA A 49 -1.78 23.06 7.10
N ILE A 50 -1.95 22.23 6.06
CA ILE A 50 -0.79 21.70 5.33
C ILE A 50 -0.06 22.81 4.58
N SER A 51 -0.79 23.78 4.04
CA SER A 51 -0.18 24.93 3.36
C SER A 51 0.62 25.80 4.32
N ARG A 52 0.15 25.99 5.56
CA ARG A 52 0.86 26.71 6.62
C ARG A 52 2.11 25.95 7.07
N GLU A 53 1.96 24.68 7.43
CA GLU A 53 3.06 23.82 7.91
C GLU A 53 4.20 23.73 6.86
N LEU A 54 3.88 23.48 5.60
CA LEU A 54 4.91 23.41 4.54
C LEU A 54 5.58 24.78 4.28
N LYS A 55 4.89 25.88 4.55
CA LYS A 55 5.50 27.21 4.48
C LYS A 55 6.46 27.45 5.64
N GLU A 56 6.06 27.07 6.85
CA GLU A 56 6.85 27.23 8.08
C GLU A 56 8.08 26.32 8.08
N GLU A 57 7.91 25.05 7.73
CA GLU A 57 8.98 24.06 7.75
C GLU A 57 9.89 24.14 6.53
N LEU A 58 9.33 24.37 5.33
CA LEU A 58 10.06 24.25 4.07
C LEU A 58 10.25 25.56 3.30
N GLY A 59 9.53 26.63 3.66
CA GLY A 59 9.55 27.91 2.95
C GLY A 59 8.80 27.91 1.62
N ILE A 60 8.00 26.88 1.34
CA ILE A 60 7.25 26.78 0.08
C ILE A 60 5.84 27.34 0.19
N GLN A 61 5.29 27.76 -0.95
CA GLN A 61 3.89 28.16 -1.04
C GLN A 61 3.14 27.19 -1.93
N VAL A 62 2.25 26.38 -1.35
CA VAL A 62 1.44 25.42 -2.08
C VAL A 62 0.41 26.15 -2.94
N THR A 63 0.29 25.76 -4.21
CA THR A 63 -0.70 26.30 -5.15
C THR A 63 -1.70 25.25 -5.62
N HIS A 64 -1.33 23.98 -5.61
CA HIS A 64 -2.23 22.87 -5.93
C HIS A 64 -1.89 21.63 -5.10
N LEU A 65 -2.94 21.03 -4.52
CA LEU A 65 -2.85 19.86 -3.66
C LEU A 65 -4.14 19.04 -3.77
N ASN A 66 -4.05 17.74 -3.49
CA ASN A 66 -5.20 16.86 -3.32
C ASN A 66 -5.00 15.91 -2.15
N LEU A 67 -6.10 15.51 -1.52
CA LEU A 67 -6.09 14.51 -0.46
C LEU A 67 -5.76 13.15 -1.07
N HIS A 68 -4.68 12.53 -0.60
CA HIS A 68 -4.26 11.18 -1.00
C HIS A 68 -4.98 10.12 -0.17
N GLN A 69 -4.95 10.25 1.17
CA GLN A 69 -5.52 9.29 2.10
C GLN A 69 -5.70 9.94 3.49
N THR A 70 -6.67 9.45 4.27
CA THR A 70 -6.75 9.66 5.71
C THR A 70 -6.41 8.38 6.47
N MET A 71 -5.71 8.51 7.59
CA MET A 71 -5.33 7.40 8.46
C MET A 71 -5.67 7.74 9.91
N ALA A 72 -6.06 6.76 10.70
CA ALA A 72 -6.33 6.91 12.13
C ALA A 72 -5.52 5.90 12.94
N HIS A 73 -4.61 6.37 13.78
CA HIS A 73 -3.86 5.53 14.71
C HIS A 73 -4.29 5.77 16.14
N GLN A 74 -4.69 4.70 16.83
CA GLN A 74 -4.97 4.75 18.27
C GLN A 74 -3.73 4.35 19.07
N TYR A 75 -3.21 5.29 19.84
CA TYR A 75 -2.25 5.03 20.90
C TYR A 75 -2.99 4.84 22.23
N ASN A 76 -2.32 4.30 23.26
CA ASN A 76 -2.92 4.07 24.57
C ASN A 76 -3.51 5.35 25.22
N ASP A 77 -2.94 6.52 24.93
CA ASP A 77 -3.28 7.80 25.57
C ASP A 77 -4.02 8.79 24.64
N ARG A 78 -4.00 8.56 23.32
CA ARG A 78 -4.52 9.50 22.31
C ARG A 78 -4.91 8.80 21.01
N ALA A 79 -5.78 9.43 20.23
CA ALA A 79 -5.99 9.08 18.83
C ALA A 79 -5.28 10.11 17.95
N VAL A 80 -4.68 9.66 16.85
CA VAL A 80 -4.09 10.53 15.82
C VAL A 80 -4.83 10.29 14.52
N GLU A 81 -5.49 11.32 14.01
CA GLU A 81 -6.06 11.38 12.67
C GLU A 81 -5.08 12.13 11.77
N LEU A 82 -4.62 11.49 10.70
CA LEU A 82 -3.62 12.01 9.77
C LEU A 82 -4.23 12.14 8.39
N SER A 83 -4.24 13.33 7.81
CA SER A 83 -4.56 13.55 6.40
C SER A 83 -3.29 13.71 5.59
N ILE A 84 -3.15 12.90 4.54
CA ILE A 84 -1.98 12.87 3.67
C ILE A 84 -2.34 13.56 2.37
N TYR A 85 -1.58 14.59 2.00
CA TYR A 85 -1.83 15.38 0.79
C TYR A 85 -0.71 15.20 -0.23
N ASN A 86 -1.08 14.95 -1.50
CA ASN A 86 -0.14 15.12 -2.60
C ASN A 86 0.00 16.62 -2.90
N ILE A 87 1.23 17.11 -2.94
CA ILE A 87 1.55 18.50 -3.27
C ILE A 87 1.98 18.53 -4.73
N GLU A 88 1.04 18.85 -5.62
CA GLU A 88 1.26 18.78 -7.06
C GLU A 88 1.98 20.01 -7.59
N GLN A 89 1.68 21.18 -7.04
CA GLN A 89 2.28 22.45 -7.45
C GLN A 89 2.54 23.35 -6.25
N TYR A 90 3.71 23.97 -6.24
CA TYR A 90 4.14 24.92 -5.23
C TYR A 90 5.18 25.89 -5.80
N GLN A 91 5.38 27.00 -5.10
CA GLN A 91 6.40 28.01 -5.38
C GLN A 91 7.55 27.91 -4.36
N ASN A 92 8.70 28.49 -4.71
CA ASN A 92 9.97 28.44 -3.97
C ASN A 92 10.64 27.05 -3.95
N THR A 93 11.90 27.01 -3.51
CA THR A 93 12.67 25.76 -3.36
C THR A 93 12.60 25.31 -1.90
N PRO A 94 12.21 24.04 -1.61
CA PRO A 94 12.19 23.53 -0.25
C PRO A 94 13.56 23.62 0.42
N SER A 95 13.58 24.09 1.67
CA SER A 95 14.75 24.16 2.54
C SER A 95 14.33 23.93 4.00
N GLY A 96 15.17 23.37 4.86
CA GLY A 96 14.81 23.19 6.28
C GLY A 96 14.82 24.52 7.03
N VAL A 97 13.70 25.26 7.00
CA VAL A 97 13.59 26.63 7.54
C VAL A 97 13.77 26.66 9.06
N GLU A 98 13.39 25.58 9.76
CA GLU A 98 13.59 25.45 11.21
C GLU A 98 14.96 24.85 11.58
N GLY A 99 15.87 24.70 10.62
CA GLY A 99 17.19 24.09 10.82
C GLY A 99 17.18 22.56 10.82
N GLN A 100 16.08 21.94 10.41
CA GLN A 100 15.97 20.50 10.22
C GLN A 100 16.65 20.04 8.92
N ALA A 101 17.22 18.84 8.93
CA ALA A 101 17.75 18.23 7.70
C ALA A 101 16.59 17.79 6.80
N ILE A 102 16.73 18.00 5.49
CA ILE A 102 15.78 17.51 4.48
C ILE A 102 16.53 16.70 3.42
N SER A 103 15.83 15.74 2.80
CA SER A 103 16.42 14.90 1.76
C SER A 103 15.37 14.52 0.71
N TRP A 104 15.77 14.57 -0.56
CA TRP A 104 15.02 13.95 -1.65
C TRP A 104 15.44 12.49 -1.77
N VAL A 105 14.50 11.57 -1.60
CA VAL A 105 14.80 10.15 -1.49
C VAL A 105 13.96 9.34 -2.46
N LYS A 106 14.61 8.47 -3.24
CA LYS A 106 13.90 7.44 -4.00
C LYS A 106 13.14 6.54 -3.05
N ILE A 107 11.93 6.19 -3.43
CA ILE A 107 11.03 5.34 -2.65
C ILE A 107 11.75 4.10 -2.11
N ASP A 108 12.45 3.39 -2.98
CA ASP A 108 13.16 2.14 -2.74
C ASP A 108 14.42 2.33 -1.87
N ALA A 109 14.88 3.58 -1.69
CA ALA A 109 15.93 3.97 -0.76
C ALA A 109 15.42 4.46 0.60
N LEU A 110 14.10 4.61 0.81
CA LEU A 110 13.52 5.08 2.08
C LEU A 110 13.86 4.12 3.24
N ASN A 111 14.04 2.83 2.96
CA ASN A 111 14.43 1.82 3.95
C ASN A 111 15.84 2.05 4.54
N ASN A 112 16.67 2.90 3.91
CA ASN A 112 17.99 3.28 4.44
C ASN A 112 17.89 4.37 5.51
N TYR A 113 16.70 4.93 5.73
CA TYR A 113 16.45 5.99 6.69
C TYR A 113 15.71 5.44 7.91
N LYS A 114 15.94 6.08 9.06
CA LYS A 114 15.21 5.77 10.30
C LYS A 114 13.82 6.42 10.26
N LEU A 115 12.88 5.82 9.55
CA LEU A 115 11.53 6.36 9.34
C LEU A 115 10.63 6.17 10.55
N LEU A 116 9.66 7.07 10.74
CA LEU A 116 8.57 6.83 11.68
C LEU A 116 7.78 5.57 11.30
N PRO A 117 7.26 4.79 12.28
CA PRO A 117 6.46 3.59 11.99
C PRO A 117 5.26 3.86 11.08
N THR A 118 4.64 5.04 11.19
CA THR A 118 3.50 5.47 10.37
C THR A 118 3.85 5.64 8.90
N MET A 119 5.12 5.87 8.54
CA MET A 119 5.52 6.03 7.15
C MET A 119 5.42 4.74 6.34
N LYS A 120 5.52 3.56 6.96
CA LYS A 120 5.51 2.29 6.20
C LYS A 120 4.20 2.11 5.44
N ALA A 121 3.07 2.29 6.12
CA ALA A 121 1.75 2.15 5.53
C ALA A 121 1.51 3.19 4.43
N PHE A 122 1.98 4.42 4.64
CA PHE A 122 1.98 5.47 3.63
C PHE A 122 2.83 5.10 2.41
N ILE A 123 4.08 4.63 2.60
CA ILE A 123 4.96 4.18 1.52
C ILE A 123 4.27 3.10 0.71
N ASN A 124 3.63 2.12 1.36
CA ASN A 124 2.88 1.10 0.64
C ASN A 124 1.75 1.73 -0.20
N SER A 125 0.98 2.68 0.36
CA SER A 125 -0.14 3.33 -0.36
C SER A 125 0.24 4.04 -1.66
N ILE A 126 1.48 4.56 -1.73
CA ILE A 126 1.95 5.29 -2.92
C ILE A 126 2.83 4.45 -3.85
N THR A 127 3.24 3.25 -3.42
CA THR A 127 4.18 2.39 -4.16
C THR A 127 3.56 1.12 -4.69
N LEU A 128 2.46 0.68 -4.06
CA LEU A 128 1.70 -0.43 -4.56
C LEU A 128 0.95 0.01 -5.82
N PRO A 129 1.02 -0.78 -6.91
CA PRO A 129 0.34 -0.42 -8.14
C PRO A 129 -1.17 -0.61 -7.99
N ASN A 130 -1.95 0.11 -8.78
CA ASN A 130 -3.41 0.03 -8.73
C ASN A 130 -4.01 -1.22 -9.44
N LYS A 131 -3.16 -2.05 -10.04
CA LYS A 131 -3.54 -3.33 -10.67
C LYS A 131 -2.74 -4.47 -10.06
N TYR A 132 -3.44 -5.40 -9.42
CA TYR A 132 -2.87 -6.60 -8.81
C TYR A 132 -3.39 -7.87 -9.49
N TRP A 133 -2.58 -8.46 -10.36
CA TRP A 133 -3.00 -9.67 -11.08
C TRP A 133 -2.76 -10.94 -10.29
N ILE A 134 -3.74 -11.84 -10.30
CA ILE A 134 -3.68 -13.14 -9.64
C ILE A 134 -3.66 -14.22 -10.72
N THR A 135 -2.62 -15.05 -10.76
CA THR A 135 -2.53 -16.10 -11.79
C THR A 135 -3.67 -17.13 -11.66
N PRO A 136 -4.08 -17.79 -12.76
CA PRO A 136 -4.89 -19.00 -12.67
C PRO A 136 -4.23 -20.04 -11.76
N SER A 137 -5.02 -20.74 -10.94
CA SER A 137 -4.53 -21.62 -9.87
C SER A 137 -4.24 -23.07 -10.29
N SER A 138 -4.34 -23.37 -11.58
CA SER A 138 -4.23 -24.73 -12.14
C SER A 138 -3.64 -24.67 -13.54
N ASN A 139 -3.21 -25.82 -14.06
CA ASN A 139 -2.58 -25.97 -15.37
C ASN A 139 -1.33 -25.10 -15.53
N HIS A 140 -0.55 -24.96 -14.45
CA HIS A 140 0.75 -24.29 -14.50
C HIS A 140 1.62 -24.94 -15.58
N GLN A 141 2.46 -24.13 -16.23
CA GLN A 141 3.35 -24.55 -17.33
C GLN A 141 2.66 -24.99 -18.64
N SER A 142 1.33 -25.03 -18.72
CA SER A 142 0.68 -25.23 -20.02
C SER A 142 0.96 -24.03 -20.95
N ASP A 143 0.94 -24.27 -22.26
CA ASP A 143 1.15 -23.22 -23.26
C ASP A 143 0.18 -22.05 -23.05
N GLU A 144 -1.10 -22.33 -22.79
CA GLU A 144 -2.13 -21.32 -22.51
C GLU A 144 -1.82 -20.51 -21.24
N TRP A 145 -1.34 -21.16 -20.18
CA TRP A 145 -1.00 -20.49 -18.93
C TRP A 145 0.22 -19.58 -19.12
N MET A 146 1.26 -20.08 -19.80
CA MET A 146 2.48 -19.33 -20.09
C MET A 146 2.22 -18.17 -21.03
N GLU A 147 1.36 -18.35 -22.04
CA GLU A 147 0.94 -17.27 -22.93
C GLU A 147 0.25 -16.15 -22.14
N LYS A 148 -0.72 -16.49 -21.27
CA LYS A 148 -1.37 -15.49 -20.40
C LYS A 148 -0.38 -14.78 -19.50
N PHE A 149 0.57 -15.51 -18.89
CA PHE A 149 1.60 -14.89 -18.06
C PHE A 149 2.45 -13.90 -18.86
N ASN A 150 2.92 -14.30 -20.05
CA ASN A 150 3.71 -13.45 -20.94
C ASN A 150 2.94 -12.21 -21.42
N GLN A 151 1.64 -12.34 -21.71
CA GLN A 151 0.77 -11.20 -22.04
C GLN A 151 0.72 -10.20 -20.88
N LYS A 152 0.65 -10.68 -19.63
CA LYS A 152 0.63 -9.81 -18.44
C LYS A 152 1.98 -9.16 -18.16
N LEU A 153 3.09 -9.87 -18.41
CA LEU A 153 4.43 -9.27 -18.37
C LEU A 153 4.61 -8.12 -19.37
N ALA A 154 3.90 -8.16 -20.51
CA ALA A 154 3.94 -7.11 -21.53
C ALA A 154 2.91 -5.99 -21.32
N SER A 155 2.09 -6.08 -20.27
CA SER A 155 1.06 -5.09 -19.92
C SER A 155 1.57 -4.07 -18.90
N ASP A 156 0.67 -3.19 -18.43
CA ASP A 156 0.98 -2.19 -17.40
C ASP A 156 0.87 -2.73 -15.95
N ILE A 157 0.77 -4.05 -15.78
CA ILE A 157 0.75 -4.70 -14.46
C ILE A 157 2.16 -4.80 -13.89
N THR A 158 2.34 -4.32 -12.66
CA THR A 158 3.62 -4.36 -11.94
C THR A 158 3.54 -5.10 -10.59
N LEU A 159 2.42 -5.75 -10.29
CA LEU A 159 2.27 -6.64 -9.14
C LEU A 159 1.50 -7.91 -9.53
N ILE A 160 2.11 -9.06 -9.31
CA ILE A 160 1.58 -10.39 -9.67
C ILE A 160 1.57 -11.30 -8.43
N GLN A 161 0.48 -12.04 -8.25
CA GLN A 161 0.38 -13.16 -7.31
C GLN A 161 0.47 -14.48 -8.07
N LEU A 162 1.51 -15.26 -7.82
CA LEU A 162 1.56 -16.67 -8.24
C LEU A 162 0.71 -17.50 -7.28
N ARG A 163 -0.52 -17.80 -7.70
CA ARG A 163 -1.49 -18.58 -6.94
C ARG A 163 -1.42 -20.05 -7.34
N SER A 164 -1.21 -20.94 -6.38
CA SER A 164 -1.30 -22.38 -6.59
C SER A 164 -1.79 -23.14 -5.36
N LYS A 165 -2.65 -24.13 -5.60
CA LYS A 165 -3.16 -25.04 -4.56
C LYS A 165 -2.33 -26.30 -4.40
N VAL A 166 -1.31 -26.47 -5.24
CA VAL A 166 -0.38 -27.60 -5.22
C VAL A 166 1.05 -27.09 -5.10
N ALA A 167 1.96 -27.98 -4.72
CA ALA A 167 3.37 -27.63 -4.72
C ALA A 167 3.83 -27.35 -6.15
N LEU A 168 4.60 -26.26 -6.32
CA LEU A 168 5.25 -25.93 -7.58
C LEU A 168 6.74 -26.20 -7.46
N ASP A 169 7.33 -26.59 -8.58
CA ASP A 169 8.77 -26.74 -8.68
C ASP A 169 9.49 -25.40 -8.47
N SER A 170 10.60 -25.41 -7.73
CA SER A 170 11.33 -24.19 -7.40
C SER A 170 12.05 -23.57 -8.59
N VAL A 171 12.46 -24.38 -9.59
CA VAL A 171 13.08 -23.88 -10.83
C VAL A 171 12.06 -23.08 -11.61
N PHE A 172 10.83 -23.60 -11.71
CA PHE A 172 9.73 -22.87 -12.34
C PHE A 172 9.44 -21.52 -11.66
N ILE A 173 9.38 -21.49 -10.32
CA ILE A 173 9.19 -20.23 -9.59
C ILE A 173 10.34 -19.26 -9.87
N ALA A 174 11.59 -19.75 -9.88
CA ALA A 174 12.77 -18.93 -10.17
C ALA A 174 12.74 -18.33 -11.59
N GLU A 175 12.30 -19.09 -12.59
CA GLU A 175 12.14 -18.62 -13.97
C GLU A 175 11.12 -17.48 -14.05
N LEU A 176 9.94 -17.65 -13.46
CA LEU A 176 8.90 -16.60 -13.42
C LEU A 176 9.41 -15.35 -12.69
N TYR A 177 10.05 -15.54 -11.53
CA TYR A 177 10.61 -14.44 -10.76
C TYR A 177 11.63 -13.63 -11.56
N ASN A 178 12.55 -14.31 -12.26
CA ASN A 178 13.55 -13.64 -13.09
C ASN A 178 12.92 -12.85 -14.24
N GLN A 179 11.87 -13.37 -14.87
CA GLN A 179 11.14 -12.66 -15.93
C GLN A 179 10.42 -11.41 -15.40
N CYS A 180 9.81 -11.50 -14.22
CA CYS A 180 9.19 -10.38 -13.51
C CYS A 180 10.24 -9.32 -13.15
N ARG A 181 11.36 -9.73 -12.56
CA ARG A 181 12.44 -8.84 -12.13
C ARG A 181 13.05 -8.04 -13.29
N GLN A 182 13.25 -8.66 -14.45
CA GLN A 182 13.73 -7.98 -15.66
C GLN A 182 12.81 -6.83 -16.12
N ARG A 183 11.55 -6.84 -15.70
CA ARG A 183 10.52 -5.86 -16.07
C ARG A 183 10.07 -4.99 -14.90
N ASN A 184 10.77 -5.06 -13.76
CA ASN A 184 10.40 -4.37 -12.50
C ASN A 184 8.98 -4.72 -12.01
N ILE A 185 8.54 -5.96 -12.23
CA ILE A 185 7.27 -6.48 -11.76
C ILE A 185 7.52 -7.21 -10.44
N LYS A 186 6.73 -6.90 -9.40
CA LYS A 186 6.79 -7.60 -8.11
C LYS A 186 6.04 -8.92 -8.18
N LEU A 187 6.63 -10.01 -7.69
CA LEU A 187 6.01 -11.33 -7.65
C LEU A 187 5.79 -11.80 -6.20
N LEU A 188 4.53 -12.04 -5.84
CA LEU A 188 4.12 -12.58 -4.54
C LEU A 188 3.71 -14.05 -4.64
N LEU A 189 4.08 -14.85 -3.65
CA LEU A 189 3.71 -16.27 -3.61
C LEU A 189 2.43 -16.50 -2.80
N ASN A 190 1.43 -17.11 -3.43
CA ASN A 190 0.28 -17.73 -2.79
C ASN A 190 0.27 -19.23 -3.12
N THR A 191 1.28 -19.94 -2.65
CA THR A 191 1.49 -21.38 -2.86
C THR A 191 1.27 -22.17 -1.56
N VAL A 192 1.18 -23.49 -1.63
CA VAL A 192 1.13 -24.32 -0.41
C VAL A 192 2.50 -24.38 0.28
N ASN A 193 2.52 -24.70 1.58
CA ASN A 193 3.73 -24.95 2.38
C ASN A 193 4.77 -23.81 2.37
N LYS A 194 4.31 -22.55 2.39
CA LYS A 194 5.19 -21.37 2.48
C LYS A 194 6.04 -21.44 3.75
N SER A 195 7.36 -21.32 3.57
CA SER A 195 8.35 -21.24 4.65
C SER A 195 8.65 -19.81 5.09
N PHE A 196 8.24 -18.81 4.29
CA PHE A 196 8.58 -17.39 4.45
C PHE A 196 10.07 -17.09 4.31
N ASN A 197 10.83 -18.01 3.72
CA ASN A 197 12.26 -17.89 3.41
C ASN A 197 12.56 -18.13 1.92
N GLU A 198 11.52 -18.23 1.08
CA GLU A 198 11.67 -18.38 -0.36
C GLU A 198 12.46 -17.21 -0.96
N THR A 199 13.50 -17.53 -1.73
CA THR A 199 14.41 -16.53 -2.30
C THR A 199 13.85 -15.88 -3.56
N TYR A 200 13.05 -16.61 -4.34
CA TYR A 200 12.56 -16.19 -5.65
C TYR A 200 11.16 -15.54 -5.57
N CYS A 201 11.03 -14.54 -4.70
CA CYS A 201 9.83 -13.72 -4.59
C CYS A 201 10.11 -12.39 -3.90
N ASP A 202 9.23 -11.42 -4.12
CA ASP A 202 9.25 -10.12 -3.43
C ASP A 202 8.36 -10.13 -2.17
N GLY A 203 7.67 -11.24 -1.93
CA GLY A 203 6.83 -11.42 -0.76
C GLY A 203 5.82 -12.54 -0.90
N TRP A 204 4.83 -12.54 -0.02
CA TRP A 204 3.80 -13.57 0.06
C TRP A 204 2.41 -12.97 0.11
N HIS A 205 1.44 -13.77 -0.31
CA HIS A 205 0.04 -13.49 -0.08
C HIS A 205 -0.59 -14.64 0.69
N LEU A 206 -1.26 -14.33 1.81
CA LEU A 206 -1.92 -15.32 2.66
C LEU A 206 -3.41 -15.39 2.36
N THR A 207 -3.96 -16.58 2.57
CA THR A 207 -5.40 -16.74 2.77
C THR A 207 -5.80 -16.28 4.19
N THR A 208 -7.09 -15.97 4.40
CA THR A 208 -7.62 -15.73 5.76
C THR A 208 -7.25 -16.86 6.70
N TYR A 209 -7.42 -18.12 6.27
CA TYR A 209 -7.15 -19.29 7.10
C TYR A 209 -5.71 -19.31 7.60
N GLU A 210 -4.74 -19.08 6.72
CA GLU A 210 -3.33 -19.00 7.10
C GLU A 210 -3.08 -17.83 8.05
N MET A 211 -3.63 -16.65 7.76
CA MET A 211 -3.51 -15.47 8.60
C MET A 211 -4.02 -15.71 10.02
N LEU A 212 -5.16 -16.40 10.19
CA LEU A 212 -5.74 -16.70 11.50
C LEU A 212 -4.88 -17.65 12.36
N THR A 213 -3.96 -18.41 11.76
CA THR A 213 -2.99 -19.24 12.50
C THR A 213 -1.80 -18.45 13.03
N LEU A 214 -1.64 -17.19 12.61
CA LEU A 214 -0.49 -16.35 12.94
C LEU A 214 -0.81 -15.38 14.08
N ASN A 215 0.17 -15.21 14.98
CA ASN A 215 0.11 -14.20 16.04
C ASN A 215 0.87 -12.92 15.69
N LYS A 216 1.73 -12.96 14.67
CA LYS A 216 2.57 -11.85 14.22
C LYS A 216 3.00 -12.07 12.76
N ARG A 217 3.54 -11.03 12.13
CA ARG A 217 4.15 -11.10 10.81
C ARG A 217 5.15 -12.27 10.70
N PRO A 218 5.03 -13.15 9.69
CA PRO A 218 5.85 -14.35 9.57
C PRO A 218 7.15 -14.12 8.77
N CYS A 219 7.32 -12.97 8.14
CA CYS A 219 8.45 -12.63 7.26
C CYS A 219 9.10 -11.30 7.66
N THR A 220 10.27 -11.03 7.07
CA THR A 220 11.02 -9.80 7.26
C THR A 220 10.30 -8.58 6.66
N GLU A 221 10.69 -7.39 7.13
CA GLU A 221 10.06 -6.10 6.76
C GLU A 221 10.39 -5.64 5.33
N ASP A 222 11.45 -6.18 4.71
CA ASP A 222 11.83 -5.89 3.33
C ASP A 222 11.00 -6.63 2.27
N LYS A 223 10.21 -7.62 2.69
CA LYS A 223 9.30 -8.38 1.84
C LYS A 223 7.89 -7.83 1.95
N LEU A 224 7.09 -7.95 0.89
CA LEU A 224 5.66 -7.64 0.95
C LEU A 224 4.86 -8.79 1.56
N LEU A 225 3.78 -8.46 2.26
CA LEU A 225 2.81 -9.40 2.78
C LEU A 225 1.39 -8.92 2.51
N GLY A 226 0.69 -9.59 1.60
CA GLY A 226 -0.73 -9.39 1.34
C GLY A 226 -1.60 -10.43 2.04
N VAL A 227 -2.86 -10.11 2.34
CA VAL A 227 -3.83 -11.07 2.88
C VAL A 227 -5.17 -10.91 2.18
N SER A 228 -5.80 -12.03 1.82
CA SER A 228 -7.21 -12.04 1.42
C SER A 228 -8.10 -11.99 2.67
N THR A 229 -9.12 -11.15 2.65
CA THR A 229 -10.12 -11.01 3.71
C THR A 229 -11.53 -10.93 3.13
N HIS A 230 -12.53 -11.19 3.97
CA HIS A 230 -13.94 -11.26 3.56
C HIS A 230 -14.86 -10.34 4.36
N ASP A 231 -14.37 -9.75 5.45
CA ASP A 231 -15.07 -8.77 6.25
C ASP A 231 -14.08 -7.80 6.93
N LEU A 232 -14.64 -6.83 7.68
CA LEU A 232 -13.88 -5.84 8.41
C LEU A 232 -13.06 -6.43 9.56
N ASP A 233 -13.58 -7.42 10.28
CA ASP A 233 -12.89 -7.99 11.44
C ASP A 233 -11.63 -8.74 11.00
N GLU A 234 -11.71 -9.52 9.91
CA GLU A 234 -10.57 -10.15 9.26
C GLU A 234 -9.55 -9.11 8.77
N ALA A 235 -10.00 -8.01 8.17
CA ALA A 235 -9.14 -6.94 7.66
C ALA A 235 -8.40 -6.20 8.79
N LEU A 236 -9.09 -5.86 9.88
CA LEU A 236 -8.49 -5.27 11.07
C LEU A 236 -7.49 -6.23 11.73
N LYS A 237 -7.79 -7.53 11.78
CA LYS A 237 -6.86 -8.54 12.28
C LYS A 237 -5.61 -8.65 11.42
N ALA A 238 -5.77 -8.63 10.09
CA ALA A 238 -4.64 -8.64 9.16
C ALA A 238 -3.73 -7.41 9.38
N GLN A 239 -4.31 -6.21 9.56
CA GLN A 239 -3.55 -5.02 9.92
C GLN A 239 -2.79 -5.17 11.24
N GLN A 240 -3.40 -5.77 12.27
CA GLN A 240 -2.73 -6.02 13.56
C GLN A 240 -1.54 -6.98 13.44
N ILE A 241 -1.60 -7.95 12.52
CA ILE A 241 -0.49 -8.87 12.23
C ILE A 241 0.69 -8.14 11.56
N GLY A 242 0.44 -6.95 11.00
CA GLY A 242 1.45 -6.13 10.34
C GLY A 242 1.61 -6.45 8.86
N VAL A 243 0.52 -6.76 8.18
CA VAL A 243 0.50 -6.98 6.72
C VAL A 243 0.63 -5.64 5.98
N ASP A 244 1.09 -5.68 4.74
CA ASP A 244 1.37 -4.49 3.94
C ASP A 244 0.15 -3.98 3.17
N PHE A 245 -0.79 -4.88 2.85
CA PHE A 245 -2.07 -4.58 2.22
C PHE A 245 -3.06 -5.73 2.41
N VAL A 246 -4.34 -5.47 2.17
CA VAL A 246 -5.40 -6.49 2.13
C VAL A 246 -6.11 -6.51 0.79
N VAL A 247 -6.70 -7.65 0.47
CA VAL A 247 -7.57 -7.86 -0.70
C VAL A 247 -8.94 -8.29 -0.19
N ILE A 248 -9.91 -7.38 -0.23
CA ILE A 248 -11.27 -7.62 0.24
C ILE A 248 -12.11 -8.22 -0.90
N SER A 249 -12.80 -9.33 -0.63
CA SER A 249 -13.56 -10.04 -1.66
C SER A 249 -14.68 -10.94 -1.11
N PRO A 250 -15.68 -11.31 -1.93
CA PRO A 250 -15.97 -10.74 -3.25
C PRO A 250 -16.81 -9.46 -3.13
N VAL A 251 -16.38 -8.36 -3.74
CA VAL A 251 -17.14 -7.08 -3.73
C VAL A 251 -18.37 -7.16 -4.63
N GLN A 252 -18.24 -7.78 -5.80
CA GLN A 252 -19.34 -8.10 -6.73
C GLN A 252 -19.37 -9.61 -7.00
N ALA A 253 -20.49 -10.08 -7.58
CA ALA A 253 -20.61 -11.47 -8.02
C ALA A 253 -19.48 -11.84 -8.99
N THR A 254 -18.89 -13.02 -8.82
CA THR A 254 -17.71 -13.46 -9.59
C THR A 254 -17.92 -14.84 -10.18
N GLN A 255 -17.48 -15.03 -11.42
CA GLN A 255 -17.49 -16.34 -12.07
C GLN A 255 -16.53 -17.34 -11.41
N THR A 256 -15.49 -16.85 -10.72
CA THR A 256 -14.52 -17.70 -10.02
C THR A 256 -15.12 -18.35 -8.76
N HIS A 257 -16.12 -17.71 -8.15
CA HIS A 257 -16.83 -18.18 -6.95
C HIS A 257 -18.33 -17.81 -7.04
N PRO A 258 -19.12 -18.50 -7.90
CA PRO A 258 -20.48 -18.07 -8.25
C PRO A 258 -21.50 -18.23 -7.10
N ASN A 259 -21.19 -19.07 -6.11
CA ASN A 259 -22.08 -19.37 -4.99
C ASN A 259 -21.83 -18.48 -3.76
N THR A 260 -20.83 -17.60 -3.81
CA THR A 260 -20.50 -16.72 -2.68
C THR A 260 -21.34 -15.46 -2.76
N THR A 261 -22.10 -15.15 -1.71
CA THR A 261 -22.80 -13.87 -1.59
C THR A 261 -21.79 -12.72 -1.57
N PRO A 262 -21.90 -11.73 -2.48
CA PRO A 262 -21.01 -10.59 -2.47
C PRO A 262 -21.13 -9.78 -1.18
N LEU A 263 -20.00 -9.28 -0.71
CA LEU A 263 -19.90 -8.34 0.41
C LEU A 263 -20.59 -7.00 0.07
N GLY A 264 -20.55 -6.59 -1.21
CA GLY A 264 -21.08 -5.34 -1.69
C GLY A 264 -20.09 -4.17 -1.61
N TRP A 265 -20.40 -3.08 -2.32
CA TRP A 265 -19.58 -1.88 -2.36
C TRP A 265 -19.48 -1.19 -0.99
N ASP A 266 -20.61 -1.01 -0.29
CA ASP A 266 -20.65 -0.27 0.98
C ASP A 266 -19.74 -0.88 2.04
N SER A 267 -19.79 -2.20 2.19
CA SER A 267 -18.93 -2.94 3.10
C SER A 267 -17.46 -2.93 2.68
N ALA A 268 -17.16 -2.94 1.37
CA ALA A 268 -15.78 -2.82 0.88
C ALA A 268 -15.19 -1.42 1.13
N ILE A 269 -16.03 -0.38 0.98
CA ILE A 269 -15.69 1.01 1.33
C ILE A 269 -15.44 1.12 2.83
N ASP A 270 -16.31 0.55 3.68
CA ASP A 270 -16.14 0.57 5.13
C ASP A 270 -14.81 -0.08 5.59
N VAL A 271 -14.36 -1.12 4.88
CA VAL A 271 -13.03 -1.70 5.08
C VAL A 271 -11.93 -0.73 4.68
N ALA A 272 -12.00 -0.14 3.49
CA ALA A 272 -11.00 0.82 3.02
C ALA A 272 -10.87 2.04 3.95
N ASP A 273 -12.00 2.56 4.44
CA ASP A 273 -12.06 3.72 5.33
C ASP A 273 -11.49 3.44 6.74
N LYS A 274 -11.65 2.21 7.24
CA LYS A 274 -11.22 1.84 8.60
C LYS A 274 -9.80 1.31 8.69
N LEU A 275 -9.20 0.93 7.55
CA LEU A 275 -7.83 0.46 7.51
C LEU A 275 -6.85 1.59 7.23
N ASN A 276 -5.70 1.50 7.88
CA ASN A 276 -4.54 2.36 7.65
C ASN A 276 -3.62 1.80 6.57
N ILE A 277 -3.89 0.60 6.06
CA ILE A 277 -3.09 -0.06 5.02
C ILE A 277 -3.89 -0.13 3.71
N PRO A 278 -3.20 -0.16 2.56
CA PRO A 278 -3.84 -0.31 1.25
C PRO A 278 -4.83 -1.46 1.15
N VAL A 279 -5.97 -1.20 0.51
CA VAL A 279 -7.04 -2.19 0.28
C VAL A 279 -7.30 -2.35 -1.21
N TYR A 280 -7.14 -3.55 -1.74
CA TYR A 280 -7.57 -3.88 -3.11
C TYR A 280 -8.96 -4.48 -3.12
N PHE A 281 -9.78 -4.06 -4.07
CA PHE A 281 -11.09 -4.66 -4.30
C PHE A 281 -10.98 -5.84 -5.28
N LEU A 282 -11.54 -6.98 -4.90
CA LEU A 282 -11.54 -8.21 -5.69
C LEU A 282 -12.94 -8.83 -5.75
N GLY A 283 -13.22 -9.56 -6.84
CA GLY A 283 -14.46 -10.30 -7.05
C GLY A 283 -15.43 -9.50 -7.91
N GLY A 284 -15.58 -9.93 -9.18
CA GLY A 284 -16.44 -9.25 -10.15
C GLY A 284 -15.90 -7.92 -10.68
N MET A 285 -14.66 -7.56 -10.35
CA MET A 285 -13.99 -6.35 -10.87
C MET A 285 -13.44 -6.60 -12.28
N GLY A 286 -13.51 -5.58 -13.13
CA GLY A 286 -12.75 -5.48 -14.37
C GLY A 286 -12.02 -4.14 -14.49
N ALA A 287 -11.19 -3.99 -15.53
CA ALA A 287 -10.44 -2.76 -15.78
C ALA A 287 -11.31 -1.48 -15.81
N LYS A 288 -12.58 -1.60 -16.23
CA LYS A 288 -13.56 -0.49 -16.24
C LYS A 288 -13.92 0.03 -14.84
N ASP A 289 -13.77 -0.79 -13.80
CA ASP A 289 -14.14 -0.43 -12.43
C ASP A 289 -13.00 0.30 -11.71
N LEU A 290 -11.79 0.32 -12.27
CA LEU A 290 -10.60 0.87 -11.62
C LEU A 290 -10.80 2.31 -11.15
N ALA A 291 -11.26 3.20 -12.04
CA ALA A 291 -11.49 4.61 -11.70
C ALA A 291 -12.44 4.76 -10.50
N LYS A 292 -13.57 4.03 -10.54
CA LYS A 292 -14.54 3.99 -9.44
C LYS A 292 -13.91 3.46 -8.15
N THR A 293 -13.11 2.39 -8.20
CA THR A 293 -12.48 1.85 -6.97
C THR A 293 -11.52 2.84 -6.32
N LEU A 294 -10.78 3.61 -7.12
CA LEU A 294 -9.85 4.63 -6.62
C LEU A 294 -10.63 5.80 -5.98
N GLU A 295 -11.72 6.24 -6.60
CA GLU A 295 -12.61 7.26 -6.02
C GLU A 295 -13.23 6.82 -4.68
N LEU A 296 -13.40 5.52 -4.49
CA LEU A 296 -13.95 4.90 -3.28
C LEU A 296 -12.87 4.53 -2.24
N GLY A 297 -11.64 5.04 -2.38
CA GLY A 297 -10.58 4.87 -1.39
C GLY A 297 -9.81 3.54 -1.47
N ALA A 298 -10.08 2.70 -2.48
CA ALA A 298 -9.28 1.49 -2.69
C ALA A 298 -7.89 1.85 -3.27
N GLN A 299 -6.88 1.04 -2.96
CA GLN A 299 -5.58 1.06 -3.62
C GLN A 299 -5.70 0.77 -5.13
N GLY A 300 -6.73 0.01 -5.49
CA GLY A 300 -7.04 -0.37 -6.86
C GLY A 300 -7.80 -1.69 -6.92
N ILE A 301 -7.66 -2.39 -8.04
CA ILE A 301 -8.35 -3.66 -8.27
C ILE A 301 -7.37 -4.83 -8.27
N ALA A 302 -7.83 -5.96 -7.73
CA ALA A 302 -7.19 -7.25 -7.89
C ALA A 302 -8.08 -8.20 -8.70
N GLY A 303 -7.49 -9.11 -9.45
CA GLY A 303 -8.29 -10.05 -10.23
C GLY A 303 -7.51 -11.12 -10.97
N VAL A 304 -8.21 -12.21 -11.31
CA VAL A 304 -7.67 -13.33 -12.09
C VAL A 304 -7.86 -13.07 -13.59
N SER A 305 -9.08 -12.72 -13.98
CA SER A 305 -9.49 -12.42 -15.36
C SER A 305 -9.84 -10.94 -15.58
N ALA A 306 -9.55 -10.08 -14.60
CA ALA A 306 -9.97 -8.67 -14.59
C ALA A 306 -9.20 -7.79 -15.59
N PHE A 307 -8.02 -8.25 -16.02
CA PHE A 307 -7.06 -7.54 -16.85
C PHE A 307 -6.80 -8.28 -18.14
#